data_AF-A0AB74E2C1-F1
#
_entry.id   AF-A0AB74E2C1-F1
#
_cell.length_a   1.000
_cell.length_b   1.000
_cell.length_c   1.000
_cell.angle_alpha   90.00
_cell.angle_beta   90.00
_cell.angle_gamma   90.00
#
_symmetry.space_group_name_H-M   'P 1'
#
loop_
_entity.id
_entity.type
_entity.pdbx_description
1 polymer ?
#
loop_
_entity_poly.entity_id
_entity_poly.type
_entity_poly.pdbx_seq_one_letter_code
_entity_poly.pdbx_strand_id
1 'polypeptide(L)'
;GGLGTMGYGIPAAIGAKLAHPDQTVIAFVGDGGFQMTNQEMAILEEYGIDIKIVLINNGTLGMVKQWQDKFFNQRFSHSVFNDQPDFIKLSEAYRVKS
;
A
#
# COMPACT_ATOMS: atom_id res chain seq x y z
N GLY A 1 -13.14 -5.35 4.47
CA GLY A 1 -13.73 -6.67 4.18
C GLY A 1 -13.71 -7.53 5.43
N GLY A 2 -14.25 -8.76 5.39
CA GLY A 2 -14.40 -9.62 6.58
C GLY A 2 -13.08 -10.01 7.25
N LEU A 3 -12.03 -10.32 6.48
CA LEU A 3 -10.73 -10.72 7.03
C LEU A 3 -9.79 -9.53 7.34
N GLY A 4 -9.97 -8.39 6.67
CA GLY A 4 -9.14 -7.19 6.90
C GLY A 4 -7.67 -7.31 6.45
N THR A 5 -7.38 -8.10 5.41
CA THR A 5 -6.01 -8.37 4.95
C THR A 5 -5.28 -7.11 4.46
N MET A 6 -4.23 -6.72 5.19
CA MET A 6 -3.25 -5.72 4.71
C MET A 6 -2.42 -6.31 3.56
N GLY A 7 -1.97 -5.48 2.62
CA GLY A 7 -1.29 -5.94 1.39
C GLY A 7 -2.23 -6.34 0.24
N TYR A 8 -3.55 -6.34 0.46
CA TYR A 8 -4.52 -6.71 -0.57
C TYR A 8 -4.58 -5.72 -1.75
N GLY A 9 -4.34 -4.43 -1.50
CA GLY A 9 -4.67 -3.34 -2.44
C GLY A 9 -3.99 -3.43 -3.81
N ILE A 10 -2.67 -3.64 -3.85
CA ILE A 10 -1.90 -3.72 -5.11
C ILE A 10 -2.31 -4.95 -5.94
N PRO A 11 -2.22 -6.20 -5.43
CA PRO A 11 -2.58 -7.38 -6.21
C PRO A 11 -4.05 -7.38 -6.63
N ALA A 12 -4.95 -6.86 -5.80
CA ALA A 12 -6.37 -6.73 -6.18
C ALA A 12 -6.57 -5.73 -7.32
N ALA A 13 -5.86 -4.61 -7.32
CA ALA A 13 -5.92 -3.63 -8.41
C ALA A 13 -5.36 -4.20 -9.72
N ILE A 14 -4.29 -5.00 -9.65
CA ILE A 14 -3.76 -5.74 -10.81
C ILE A 14 -4.83 -6.67 -11.37
N GLY A 15 -5.45 -7.50 -10.53
CA GLY A 15 -6.53 -8.39 -10.95
C GLY A 15 -7.72 -7.63 -11.55
N ALA A 16 -8.11 -6.50 -10.96
CA ALA A 16 -9.18 -5.65 -11.49
C ALA A 16 -8.83 -5.06 -12.86
N LYS A 17 -7.57 -4.63 -13.06
CA LYS A 17 -7.11 -4.08 -14.34
C LYS A 17 -7.05 -5.14 -15.43
N LEU A 18 -6.64 -6.36 -15.09
CA LEU A 18 -6.67 -7.50 -16.01
C LEU A 18 -8.10 -7.89 -16.40
N ALA A 19 -9.05 -7.84 -15.46
CA ALA A 19 -10.46 -8.11 -15.72
C ALA A 19 -11.14 -6.99 -16.53
N HIS A 20 -10.69 -5.75 -16.39
CA HIS A 20 -11.26 -4.57 -17.05
C HIS A 20 -10.16 -3.69 -17.68
N PRO A 21 -9.56 -4.12 -18.81
CA PRO A 21 -8.40 -3.46 -19.41
C PRO A 21 -8.63 -1.99 -19.78
N ASP A 22 -9.85 -1.63 -20.18
CA ASP A 22 -10.20 -0.28 -20.62
C ASP A 22 -10.56 0.67 -19.47
N GLN A 23 -10.71 0.16 -18.25
CA GLN A 23 -11.08 0.98 -17.10
C GLN A 23 -9.84 1.53 -16.38
N THR A 24 -10.01 2.73 -15.81
CA THR A 24 -9.02 3.27 -14.88
C THR A 24 -9.18 2.58 -13.54
N VAL A 25 -8.13 1.94 -13.06
CA VAL A 25 -8.09 1.29 -11.75
C VAL A 25 -7.18 2.08 -10.81
N ILE A 26 -7.72 2.47 -9.66
CA ILE A 26 -7.01 3.26 -8.64
C ILE A 26 -6.99 2.48 -7.32
N ALA A 27 -5.81 2.22 -6.80
CA ALA A 27 -5.59 1.58 -5.50
C ALA A 27 -5.24 2.64 -4.45
N PHE A 28 -6.13 2.88 -3.49
CA PHE A 28 -5.83 3.68 -2.30
C PHE A 28 -5.28 2.74 -1.22
N VAL A 29 -4.03 2.97 -0.79
CA VAL A 29 -3.32 2.09 0.15
C VAL A 29 -2.62 2.91 1.23
N GLY A 30 -2.61 2.41 2.46
CA GLY A 30 -1.75 2.96 3.52
C GLY A 30 -0.32 2.42 3.40
N ASP A 31 0.65 3.19 3.88
CA ASP A 31 2.07 2.83 3.99
C ASP A 31 2.36 1.47 4.63
N GLY A 32 1.68 1.12 5.72
CA GLY A 32 1.84 -0.21 6.32
C GLY A 32 1.30 -1.35 5.45
N GLY A 33 0.20 -1.11 4.73
CA GLY A 33 -0.40 -2.10 3.83
C GLY A 33 0.38 -2.25 2.53
N PHE A 34 0.85 -1.14 1.96
CA PHE A 34 1.66 -1.10 0.76
C PHE A 34 2.96 -1.91 0.93
N GLN A 35 3.62 -1.80 2.08
CA GLN A 35 4.87 -2.50 2.35
C GLN A 35 4.75 -4.05 2.39
N MET A 36 3.55 -4.62 2.56
CA MET A 36 3.39 -6.07 2.61
C MET A 36 3.51 -6.77 1.25
N THR A 37 3.18 -6.05 0.18
CA THR A 37 3.09 -6.60 -1.19
C THR A 37 3.66 -5.65 -2.25
N ASN A 38 4.58 -4.76 -1.85
CA ASN A 38 5.19 -3.79 -2.77
C ASN A 38 5.96 -4.46 -3.93
N GLN A 39 6.42 -5.69 -3.75
CA GLN A 39 7.12 -6.46 -4.78
C GLN A 39 6.26 -6.75 -6.01
N GLU A 40 4.94 -6.71 -5.89
CA GLU A 40 4.01 -6.86 -7.01
C GLU A 40 4.11 -5.70 -8.03
N MET A 41 4.79 -4.60 -7.69
CA MET A 41 5.12 -3.57 -8.67
C MET A 41 6.03 -4.08 -9.79
N ALA A 42 6.80 -5.16 -9.55
CA ALA A 42 7.64 -5.77 -10.58
C ALA A 42 6.84 -6.22 -11.81
N ILE A 43 5.61 -6.72 -11.60
CA ILE A 43 4.78 -7.22 -12.70
C ILE A 43 4.03 -6.11 -13.45
N LEU A 44 3.97 -4.89 -12.90
CA LEU A 44 3.33 -3.76 -13.59
C LEU A 44 4.09 -3.41 -14.87
N GLU A 45 5.41 -3.29 -14.77
CA GLU A 45 6.28 -3.02 -15.92
C GLU A 45 6.41 -4.26 -16.82
N GLU A 46 6.61 -5.45 -16.24
CA GLU A 46 6.81 -6.70 -17.01
C GLU A 46 5.64 -7.00 -17.95
N TYR A 47 4.40 -6.75 -17.50
CA TYR A 47 3.18 -7.05 -18.26
C TYR A 47 2.48 -5.80 -18.80
N GLY A 48 3.03 -4.61 -18.63
CA GLY A 48 2.43 -3.36 -19.10
C GLY A 48 1.07 -3.05 -18.46
N ILE A 49 0.91 -3.35 -17.16
CA ILE A 49 -0.35 -3.19 -16.42
C ILE A 49 -0.45 -1.77 -15.85
N ASP A 50 -1.33 -0.95 -16.42
CA ASP A 50 -1.52 0.43 -15.97
C ASP A 50 -2.55 0.57 -14.84
N ILE A 51 -2.07 0.54 -13.59
CA ILE A 51 -2.85 0.92 -12.39
C ILE A 51 -2.30 2.19 -11.77
N LYS A 52 -3.16 2.96 -11.09
CA LYS A 52 -2.75 4.14 -10.30
C LYS A 52 -2.70 3.76 -8.83
N ILE A 53 -1.59 4.00 -8.16
CA ILE A 53 -1.43 3.73 -6.72
C ILE A 53 -1.39 5.07 -5.98
N VAL A 54 -2.33 5.27 -5.05
CA VAL A 54 -2.36 6.42 -4.15
C VAL A 54 -1.93 5.95 -2.76
N LEU A 55 -0.70 6.29 -2.39
CA LEU A 55 -0.11 5.96 -1.11
C LEU A 55 -0.43 7.03 -0.05
N ILE A 56 -1.17 6.64 0.97
CA ILE A 56 -1.41 7.47 2.16
C ILE A 56 -0.27 7.20 3.14
N ASN A 57 0.79 8.00 3.05
CA ASN A 57 1.96 7.88 3.91
C ASN A 57 1.78 8.73 5.18
N ASN A 58 1.42 8.07 6.30
CA ASN A 58 1.26 8.74 7.60
C ASN A 58 2.27 8.26 8.66
N GLY A 59 3.22 7.40 8.28
CA GLY A 59 4.28 6.89 9.15
C GLY A 59 3.80 5.95 10.25
N THR A 60 2.59 5.38 10.15
CA THR A 60 1.99 4.61 11.24
C THR A 60 1.05 3.51 10.74
N LEU A 61 0.87 2.47 11.55
CA LEU A 61 -0.32 1.61 11.50
C LEU A 61 -1.50 2.39 12.08
N GLY A 62 -2.00 3.38 11.33
CA GLY A 62 -2.89 4.43 11.82
C GLY A 62 -4.12 3.94 12.58
N MET A 63 -4.75 2.86 12.11
CA MET A 63 -5.89 2.24 12.82
C MET A 63 -5.45 1.68 14.19
N VAL A 64 -4.34 0.95 14.27
CA VAL A 64 -3.82 0.42 15.53
C VAL A 64 -3.41 1.54 16.48
N LYS A 65 -2.70 2.55 15.94
CA LYS A 65 -2.28 3.73 16.71
C LYS A 65 -3.48 4.50 17.27
N GLN A 66 -4.56 4.66 16.49
CA GLN A 66 -5.77 5.34 16.94
C GLN A 66 -6.40 4.63 18.15
N TRP A 67 -6.44 3.29 18.14
CA TRP A 67 -6.94 2.54 19.29
C TRP A 67 -6.00 2.65 20.49
N GLN A 68 -4.69 2.61 20.28
CA GLN A 68 -3.69 2.82 21.34
C GLN A 68 -3.80 4.21 21.99
N ASP A 69 -4.05 5.23 21.18
CA ASP A 69 -4.28 6.61 21.64
C ASP A 69 -5.54 6.69 22.52
N LYS A 70 -6.66 6.15 22.02
CA LYS A 70 -7.97 6.24 22.69
C LYS A 70 -8.11 5.35 23.93
N PHE A 71 -7.50 4.17 23.92
CA PHE A 71 -7.83 3.12 24.89
C PHE A 71 -6.64 2.58 25.67
N PHE A 72 -5.40 2.97 25.32
CA PHE A 72 -4.18 2.45 25.95
C PHE A 72 -3.21 3.55 26.38
N ASN A 73 -3.74 4.71 26.79
CA ASN A 73 -2.98 5.83 27.34
C ASN A 73 -1.80 6.25 26.45
N GLN A 74 -2.02 6.29 25.13
CA GLN A 74 -1.01 6.67 24.15
C GLN A 74 0.24 5.78 24.16
N ARG A 75 0.14 4.54 24.66
CA ARG A 75 1.21 3.55 24.59
C ARG A 75 1.28 2.97 23.18
N PHE A 76 2.06 3.60 22.32
CA PHE A 76 2.24 3.17 20.93
C PHE A 76 3.19 1.96 20.82
N SER A 77 2.64 0.75 20.99
CA SER A 77 3.42 -0.48 20.83
C SER A 77 3.49 -0.87 19.35
N HIS A 78 4.65 -0.63 18.72
CA HIS A 78 4.99 -1.03 17.35
C HIS A 78 3.99 -0.62 16.27
N SER A 79 3.28 0.49 16.48
CA SER A 79 2.30 1.06 15.54
C SER A 79 2.79 2.33 14.85
N VAL A 80 3.99 2.80 15.19
CA VAL A 80 4.66 3.95 14.58
C VAL A 80 5.91 3.41 13.89
N PHE A 81 6.12 3.77 12.64
CA PHE A 81 7.33 3.41 11.92
C PHE A 81 8.44 4.40 12.29
N ASN A 82 9.55 3.89 12.79
CA ASN A 82 10.74 4.71 13.05
C ASN A 82 11.56 4.95 11.77
N ASP A 83 11.42 4.05 10.81
CA ASP A 83 12.08 4.10 9.50
C ASP A 83 11.18 3.43 8.47
N GLN A 84 11.22 3.93 7.24
CA GLN A 84 10.46 3.41 6.11
C GLN A 84 11.29 3.58 4.82
N PRO A 85 11.06 2.72 3.81
CA PRO A 85 11.66 2.92 2.50
C PRO A 85 11.31 4.29 1.93
N ASP A 86 12.24 4.86 1.16
CA ASP A 86 11.92 5.94 0.25
C ASP A 86 11.02 5.38 -0.86
N PHE A 87 9.72 5.63 -0.75
CA PHE A 87 8.73 5.06 -1.66
C PHE A 87 8.88 5.54 -3.11
N ILE A 88 9.50 6.71 -3.33
CA ILE A 88 9.79 7.22 -4.67
C ILE A 88 10.96 6.44 -5.27
N LYS A 89 12.05 6.26 -4.51
CA LYS A 89 13.16 5.40 -4.98
C LYS A 89 12.72 3.95 -5.18
N LEU A 90 11.79 3.47 -4.35
CA LEU A 90 11.23 2.13 -4.51
C LEU A 90 10.43 2.02 -5.81
N SER A 91 9.59 3.01 -6.15
CA SER A 91 8.87 2.98 -7.43
C SER A 91 9.82 3.07 -8.62
N GLU A 92 10.86 3.92 -8.54
CA GLU A 92 11.92 4.01 -9.55
C GLU A 92 12.65 2.67 -9.73
N ALA A 93 12.95 1.95 -8.64
CA ALA A 93 13.61 0.64 -8.70
C ALA A 93 12.78 -0.41 -9.46
N TYR A 94 11.44 -0.30 -9.41
CA TYR A 94 10.51 -1.12 -10.19
C TYR A 94 10.13 -0.51 -11.54
N ARG A 95 10.73 0.63 -11.93
CA ARG A 95 10.41 1.38 -13.16
C ARG A 95 8.96 1.88 -13.23
N VAL A 96 8.31 2.01 -12.08
CA VAL A 96 6.97 2.58 -11.97
C VAL A 96 7.08 4.09 -11.82
N LYS A 97 6.38 4.82 -12.70
CA LYS A 97 6.33 6.28 -12.67
C LYS A 97 5.68 6.78 -11.37
N SER A 98 6.41 7.62 -10.64
CA SER A 98 5.95 8.39 -9.47
C SER A 98 5.44 9.78 -9.81
#